data_AF-A0A2I4GQU4-F1
#
_entry.id   AF-A0A2I4GQU4-F1
#
_cell.length_a   1.000
_cell.length_b   1.000
_cell.length_c   1.000
_cell.angle_alpha   90.00
_cell.angle_beta   90.00
_cell.angle_gamma   90.00
#
_symmetry.space_group_name_H-M   'P 1'
#
loop_
_entity.id
_entity.type
_entity.pdbx_description
1 polymer ?
#
loop_
_entity_poly.entity_id
_entity_poly.type
_entity_poly.pdbx_seq_one_letter_code
_entity_poly.pdbx_strand_id
1 'polypeptide(L)'
;MAALFIFGWHLKGKCNIHELELVMVTLLNNGLAISRYQETGGVYTWGWKECVPSETIVHDLVIGGSLQKDSTGKQNSQLNDQSSAKDQHSNMIGGAISHVDKKQMGEEIGKRRKISLAKQESDSSGDDFFTASPCLVNLGVGVRIITVAAGGRHTLALSDVGQVWGWGYGGEGQLGLGIRVKTVATPHIIQCIEQSASGKESMSSSTEVSKVLGSHVKGIACGGRHSAVITDAGRLLTFGWGLHGQCGQGSTDDQLRPTYVSSLSGTRVERVAAGLWHTICISAEGHAYAFGGNQFGQLGTEVDQDESLPKLLEAPSLKSKHAKIVSCGARHSALLTEDGQLFSWGWNKYGQLGLGDSVDRNTPFQVSINGYRPKNVACGWWHTLLLAERPL
;
A
#
# COMPACT_ATOMS: atom_id res chain seq x y z
N MET A 1 -7.47 33.19 0.60
CA MET A 1 -6.59 32.35 -0.25
C MET A 1 -5.91 31.33 0.63
N ALA A 2 -5.89 30.07 0.23
CA ALA A 2 -4.98 29.05 0.73
C ALA A 2 -4.55 28.23 -0.49
N ALA A 3 -3.27 27.96 -0.64
CA ALA A 3 -2.73 27.20 -1.77
C ALA A 3 -1.88 26.05 -1.22
N LEU A 4 -2.13 24.84 -1.70
CA LEU A 4 -1.28 23.69 -1.45
C LEU A 4 -0.68 23.23 -2.78
N PHE A 5 0.56 23.63 -3.03
CA PHE A 5 1.35 23.10 -4.12
C PHE A 5 2.22 21.95 -3.61
N ILE A 6 2.22 20.83 -4.33
CA ILE A 6 3.34 19.89 -4.32
C ILE A 6 3.81 19.80 -5.78
N PHE A 7 5.09 20.06 -6.01
CA PHE A 7 5.64 20.15 -7.36
C PHE A 7 5.87 18.74 -7.96
N GLY A 8 5.55 18.48 -9.23
CA GLY A 8 4.75 19.32 -10.13
C GLY A 8 5.00 19.04 -11.61
N TRP A 9 4.20 19.66 -12.48
CA TRP A 9 4.63 20.27 -13.75
C TRP A 9 3.57 21.28 -14.20
N HIS A 10 3.85 22.06 -15.24
CA HIS A 10 3.08 23.27 -15.56
C HIS A 10 1.84 22.99 -16.42
N LEU A 11 0.66 22.92 -15.80
CA LEU A 11 -0.64 22.81 -16.50
C LEU A 11 -0.92 24.05 -17.37
N LYS A 12 -0.63 23.96 -18.67
CA LYS A 12 -1.11 24.92 -19.68
C LYS A 12 -2.60 24.71 -19.99
N GLY A 13 -3.45 24.91 -18.98
CA GLY A 13 -4.91 24.83 -19.08
C GLY A 13 -5.57 25.53 -17.90
N LYS A 14 -6.67 26.24 -18.14
CA LYS A 14 -7.43 26.96 -17.11
C LYS A 14 -8.27 25.96 -16.30
N CYS A 15 -7.68 25.30 -15.31
CA CYS A 15 -8.41 24.54 -14.30
C CYS A 15 -8.80 25.46 -13.14
N ASN A 16 -10.08 25.51 -12.78
CA ASN A 16 -10.56 26.33 -11.67
C ASN A 16 -10.31 25.64 -10.33
N ILE A 17 -9.63 26.32 -9.40
CA ILE A 17 -9.06 25.72 -8.20
C ILE A 17 -10.11 25.41 -7.10
N HIS A 18 -11.38 25.75 -7.32
CA HIS A 18 -12.45 25.64 -6.32
C HIS A 18 -13.15 24.26 -6.26
N GLU A 19 -12.92 23.37 -7.23
CA GLU A 19 -13.69 22.13 -7.41
C GLU A 19 -12.85 20.85 -7.29
N LEU A 20 -11.61 20.98 -6.81
CA LEU A 20 -10.76 19.86 -6.43
C LEU A 20 -10.84 19.65 -4.91
N GLU A 21 -11.75 18.78 -4.47
CA GLU A 21 -11.64 18.19 -3.13
C GLU A 21 -10.27 17.51 -3.01
N LEU A 22 -9.59 17.71 -1.87
CA LEU A 22 -8.18 17.32 -1.70
C LEU A 22 -8.04 15.79 -1.50
N VAL A 23 -8.20 15.05 -2.60
CA VAL A 23 -7.74 13.66 -2.71
C VAL A 23 -6.25 13.67 -2.38
N MET A 24 -5.90 13.07 -1.24
CA MET A 24 -4.51 12.95 -0.82
C MET A 24 -3.75 12.21 -1.91
N VAL A 25 -2.81 12.90 -2.55
CA VAL A 25 -1.80 12.23 -3.35
C VAL A 25 -0.93 11.47 -2.36
N THR A 26 -1.17 10.16 -2.22
CA THR A 26 -0.35 9.27 -1.40
C THR A 26 1.00 9.12 -2.07
N LEU A 27 1.86 10.13 -1.91
CA LEU A 27 3.22 10.17 -2.42
C LEU A 27 4.06 9.14 -1.66
N LEU A 28 3.98 7.90 -2.13
CA LEU A 28 5.03 6.92 -1.92
C LEU A 28 6.32 7.55 -2.47
N ASN A 29 7.44 7.46 -1.76
CA ASN A 29 8.72 8.01 -2.24
C ASN A 29 9.27 7.30 -3.50
N ASN A 30 8.52 6.32 -4.02
CA ASN A 30 8.77 5.61 -5.26
C ASN A 30 7.83 6.07 -6.41
N GLY A 31 6.95 7.06 -6.23
CA GLY A 31 6.28 7.74 -7.34
C GLY A 31 5.05 7.08 -7.98
N LEU A 32 4.24 6.29 -7.24
CA LEU A 32 2.85 6.06 -7.64
C LEU A 32 1.97 7.19 -7.08
N ALA A 33 1.13 7.77 -7.92
CA ALA A 33 0.17 8.80 -7.55
C ALA A 33 -1.13 8.60 -8.35
N ILE A 34 -2.26 8.88 -7.68
CA ILE A 34 -3.61 8.60 -8.18
C ILE A 34 -4.52 9.75 -7.79
N SER A 35 -5.38 10.18 -8.70
CA SER A 35 -6.43 11.16 -8.42
C SER A 35 -7.77 10.73 -9.00
N ARG A 36 -8.83 11.33 -8.44
CA ARG A 36 -10.22 11.20 -8.89
C ARG A 36 -10.69 12.58 -9.32
N TYR A 37 -11.33 12.70 -10.49
CA TYR A 37 -11.95 13.96 -10.92
C TYR A 37 -13.44 13.96 -10.56
N GLN A 38 -13.91 15.01 -9.88
CA GLN A 38 -15.21 15.01 -9.21
C GLN A 38 -16.40 15.12 -10.18
N GLU A 39 -16.24 15.87 -11.27
CA GLU A 39 -17.31 16.16 -12.24
C GLU A 39 -17.67 14.95 -13.13
N THR A 40 -16.68 14.12 -13.49
CA THR A 40 -16.87 12.94 -14.34
C THR A 40 -16.80 11.60 -13.61
N GLY A 41 -16.28 11.58 -12.38
CA GLY A 41 -16.02 10.35 -11.61
C GLY A 41 -14.83 9.52 -12.10
N GLY A 42 -14.06 10.02 -13.08
CA GLY A 42 -12.91 9.31 -13.64
C GLY A 42 -11.73 9.18 -12.68
N VAL A 43 -11.01 8.07 -12.79
CA VAL A 43 -9.78 7.78 -12.03
C VAL A 43 -8.57 7.95 -12.94
N TYR A 44 -7.55 8.65 -12.46
CA TYR A 44 -6.29 8.83 -13.17
C TYR A 44 -5.13 8.23 -12.38
N THR A 45 -4.24 7.51 -13.05
CA THR A 45 -3.04 6.89 -12.45
C THR A 45 -1.77 7.29 -13.20
N TRP A 46 -0.69 7.54 -12.47
CA TRP A 46 0.65 7.71 -13.01
C TRP A 46 1.70 7.18 -12.02
N GLY A 47 2.79 6.61 -12.52
CA GLY A 47 3.86 6.00 -11.71
C GLY A 47 4.43 4.73 -12.32
N TRP A 48 4.80 3.77 -11.46
CA TRP A 48 5.38 2.47 -11.87
C TRP A 48 4.57 1.75 -12.95
N LYS A 49 5.29 1.14 -13.89
CA LYS A 49 4.73 0.41 -15.03
C LYS A 49 3.80 -0.75 -14.63
N GLU A 50 3.96 -1.35 -13.45
CA GLU A 50 3.02 -2.37 -12.96
C GLU A 50 1.71 -1.78 -12.43
N CYS A 51 1.67 -0.49 -12.07
CA CYS A 51 0.54 0.15 -11.38
C CYS A 51 -0.30 1.07 -12.28
N VAL A 52 0.26 1.52 -13.41
CA VAL A 52 -0.48 2.24 -14.48
C VAL A 52 -1.08 1.19 -15.42
N PRO A 53 -2.41 1.14 -15.60
CA PRO A 53 -3.04 0.20 -16.52
C PRO A 53 -2.58 0.40 -17.97
N SER A 54 -2.35 -0.69 -18.68
CA SER A 54 -1.91 -0.64 -20.09
C SER A 54 -3.11 -0.58 -21.03
N GLU A 55 -3.30 0.54 -21.73
CA GLU A 55 -4.22 0.61 -22.87
C GLU A 55 -3.67 -0.23 -24.04
N THR A 56 -4.14 -1.46 -24.17
CA THR A 56 -3.98 -2.22 -25.42
C THR A 56 -4.96 -1.68 -26.45
N ILE A 57 -4.51 -0.72 -27.26
CA ILE A 57 -5.27 -0.20 -28.39
C ILE A 57 -5.51 -1.34 -29.40
N VAL A 58 -6.73 -1.87 -29.41
CA VAL A 58 -7.17 -2.83 -30.43
C VAL A 58 -7.49 -2.04 -31.69
N HIS A 59 -6.55 -2.01 -32.63
CA HIS A 59 -6.82 -1.53 -33.98
C HIS A 59 -7.53 -2.61 -34.78
N ASP A 60 -8.82 -2.40 -35.07
CA ASP A 60 -9.53 -3.13 -36.12
C ASP A 60 -8.83 -2.94 -37.46
N LEU A 61 -8.55 -4.05 -38.16
CA LEU A 61 -8.13 -4.06 -39.56
C LEU A 61 -8.89 -5.14 -40.31
N VAL A 62 -9.76 -4.72 -41.21
CA VAL A 62 -10.60 -5.57 -42.06
C VAL A 62 -10.40 -5.18 -43.53
N ILE A 63 -9.95 -6.15 -44.34
CA ILE A 63 -9.79 -6.12 -45.81
C ILE A 63 -8.62 -5.26 -46.35
N GLY A 64 -7.76 -5.89 -47.17
CA GLY A 64 -6.71 -5.23 -47.97
C GLY A 64 -5.68 -6.25 -48.50
N GLY A 65 -5.83 -6.69 -49.76
CA GLY A 65 -5.16 -7.90 -50.25
C GLY A 65 -3.71 -7.76 -50.76
N SER A 66 -2.97 -8.87 -50.60
CA SER A 66 -1.86 -9.38 -51.43
C SER A 66 -0.77 -8.45 -51.98
N LEU A 67 0.50 -8.81 -51.72
CA LEU A 67 1.33 -9.46 -52.75
C LEU A 67 2.56 -10.18 -52.13
N GLN A 68 3.15 -11.12 -52.88
CA GLN A 68 4.22 -12.01 -52.42
C GLN A 68 5.62 -11.41 -52.58
N LYS A 69 6.59 -11.88 -51.77
CA LYS A 69 7.91 -12.28 -52.29
C LYS A 69 8.64 -13.28 -51.39
N ASP A 70 8.83 -14.50 -51.88
CA ASP A 70 9.70 -15.51 -51.25
C ASP A 70 11.19 -15.22 -51.46
N SER A 71 12.04 -15.70 -50.55
CA SER A 71 13.46 -16.01 -50.81
C SER A 71 13.99 -17.03 -49.79
N THR A 72 14.40 -18.19 -50.28
CA THR A 72 14.78 -19.39 -49.50
C THR A 72 16.16 -19.29 -48.83
N GLY A 73 16.17 -19.49 -47.51
CA GLY A 73 16.84 -20.61 -46.81
C GLY A 73 18.34 -20.93 -46.98
N LYS A 74 18.95 -21.39 -45.88
CA LYS A 74 19.93 -22.50 -45.88
C LYS A 74 20.03 -23.16 -44.50
N GLN A 75 20.30 -24.46 -44.49
CA GLN A 75 20.57 -25.27 -43.29
C GLN A 75 22.08 -25.33 -43.01
N ASN A 76 22.47 -25.67 -41.78
CA ASN A 76 23.35 -26.83 -41.56
C ASN A 76 23.15 -27.43 -40.16
N SER A 77 23.73 -28.60 -39.90
CA SER A 77 23.30 -29.51 -38.82
C SER A 77 24.47 -30.31 -38.18
N GLN A 78 24.12 -31.32 -37.36
CA GLN A 78 24.96 -32.34 -36.70
C GLN A 78 25.44 -31.97 -35.28
N LEU A 79 25.02 -32.69 -34.22
CA LEU A 79 25.38 -34.06 -33.74
C LEU A 79 26.80 -34.08 -33.12
N ASN A 80 27.09 -34.70 -31.96
CA ASN A 80 26.26 -35.43 -30.99
C ASN A 80 26.82 -35.16 -29.54
N ASP A 81 26.73 -35.94 -28.45
CA ASP A 81 26.27 -37.32 -28.15
C ASP A 81 25.83 -37.46 -26.66
N GLN A 82 25.64 -38.69 -26.18
CA GLN A 82 25.30 -39.12 -24.81
C GLN A 82 26.58 -39.23 -23.92
N SER A 83 26.57 -39.46 -22.60
CA SER A 83 25.70 -40.36 -21.80
C SER A 83 25.69 -40.10 -20.27
N SER A 84 25.09 -41.04 -19.53
CA SER A 84 24.76 -41.04 -18.09
C SER A 84 25.95 -41.48 -17.18
N ALA A 85 25.88 -41.60 -15.83
CA ALA A 85 24.73 -41.63 -14.92
C ALA A 85 25.08 -41.31 -13.44
N LYS A 86 24.07 -40.82 -12.71
CA LYS A 86 23.62 -41.24 -11.35
C LYS A 86 24.49 -41.13 -10.07
N ASP A 87 23.72 -41.14 -8.97
CA ASP A 87 24.03 -41.52 -7.58
C ASP A 87 24.99 -40.64 -6.75
N GLN A 88 24.93 -40.63 -5.41
CA GLN A 88 23.79 -40.47 -4.47
C GLN A 88 24.39 -40.41 -3.04
N HIS A 89 23.90 -39.53 -2.16
CA HIS A 89 24.20 -39.53 -0.71
C HIS A 89 25.70 -39.29 -0.34
N SER A 90 26.08 -38.88 0.88
CA SER A 90 25.32 -38.25 1.98
C SER A 90 26.28 -37.55 2.96
N ASN A 91 25.70 -36.67 3.80
CA ASN A 91 26.14 -36.38 5.17
C ASN A 91 27.54 -35.74 5.38
N MET A 92 27.87 -35.31 6.60
CA MET A 92 27.20 -34.33 7.47
C MET A 92 28.17 -33.98 8.62
N ILE A 93 28.02 -32.81 9.25
CA ILE A 93 28.64 -32.41 10.53
C ILE A 93 30.18 -32.22 10.46
N GLY A 94 30.77 -31.19 11.07
CA GLY A 94 30.16 -30.00 11.68
C GLY A 94 31.03 -29.34 12.76
N GLY A 95 31.00 -28.00 12.81
CA GLY A 95 31.62 -27.18 13.86
C GLY A 95 33.16 -27.14 13.87
N ALA A 96 33.81 -26.33 14.70
CA ALA A 96 33.41 -25.11 15.42
C ALA A 96 34.67 -24.49 16.08
N ILE A 97 34.62 -23.22 16.53
CA ILE A 97 35.51 -22.63 17.58
C ILE A 97 37.00 -22.45 17.15
N SER A 98 37.73 -21.37 17.45
CA SER A 98 37.43 -20.04 18.02
C SER A 98 38.64 -19.08 17.92
N HIS A 99 38.43 -17.78 18.19
CA HIS A 99 39.35 -16.82 18.86
C HIS A 99 40.88 -16.84 18.58
N VAL A 100 41.50 -15.82 17.94
CA VAL A 100 41.77 -14.40 18.39
C VAL A 100 43.20 -14.22 18.96
N ASP A 101 43.69 -12.96 18.94
CA ASP A 101 45.04 -12.45 19.30
C ASP A 101 46.15 -12.65 18.23
N LYS A 102 47.11 -11.72 18.03
CA LYS A 102 47.38 -10.39 18.64
C LYS A 102 48.14 -9.44 17.67
N LYS A 103 47.99 -8.12 17.88
CA LYS A 103 49.00 -7.02 17.92
C LYS A 103 50.43 -7.30 17.34
N GLN A 104 51.18 -6.37 16.71
CA GLN A 104 51.29 -4.90 16.92
C GLN A 104 52.28 -4.23 15.92
N MET A 105 52.08 -2.94 15.56
CA MET A 105 52.97 -2.02 14.78
C MET A 105 53.44 -2.47 13.36
N GLY A 106 53.75 -1.59 12.41
CA GLY A 106 53.52 -0.13 12.31
C GLY A 106 54.68 0.67 11.73
N GLU A 107 54.54 1.23 10.52
CA GLU A 107 55.34 2.36 9.98
C GLU A 107 54.68 2.93 8.70
N GLU A 108 54.70 4.26 8.51
CA GLU A 108 54.32 4.92 7.24
C GLU A 108 55.57 5.37 6.45
N ILE A 109 55.61 5.07 5.15
CA ILE A 109 56.50 5.77 4.19
C ILE A 109 55.70 6.11 2.92
N GLY A 110 55.19 7.34 2.84
CA GLY A 110 54.46 7.82 1.66
C GLY A 110 55.36 8.22 0.48
N LYS A 111 54.92 7.93 -0.76
CA LYS A 111 55.56 8.47 -1.99
C LYS A 111 54.61 8.58 -3.20
N ARG A 112 53.79 9.64 -3.16
CA ARG A 112 53.45 10.57 -4.27
C ARG A 112 53.64 10.04 -5.72
N ARG A 113 52.55 9.86 -6.49
CA ARG A 113 52.57 9.77 -7.96
C ARG A 113 51.83 10.94 -8.63
N LYS A 114 52.14 11.18 -9.92
CA LYS A 114 51.72 12.35 -10.70
C LYS A 114 50.36 12.18 -11.40
N ILE A 115 49.75 13.32 -11.71
CA ILE A 115 48.59 13.48 -12.60
C ILE A 115 49.02 13.29 -14.07
N SER A 116 48.18 12.65 -14.87
CA SER A 116 48.01 12.91 -16.30
C SER A 116 46.52 12.91 -16.64
N LEU A 117 46.07 13.82 -17.49
CA LEU A 117 44.64 14.14 -17.70
C LEU A 117 44.07 13.53 -18.99
N ALA A 118 42.75 13.41 -18.99
CA ALA A 118 41.86 13.33 -20.15
C ALA A 118 42.02 12.15 -21.13
N LYS A 119 41.08 11.20 -21.02
CA LYS A 119 40.12 11.02 -22.11
C LYS A 119 38.71 11.01 -21.51
N GLN A 120 37.75 11.65 -22.17
CA GLN A 120 36.35 11.63 -21.73
C GLN A 120 35.70 10.35 -22.23
N GLU A 121 35.13 9.58 -21.31
CA GLU A 121 34.00 8.72 -21.60
C GLU A 121 32.83 9.32 -20.83
N SER A 122 31.85 9.84 -21.56
CA SER A 122 30.65 10.41 -20.97
C SER A 122 29.67 9.29 -20.68
N ASP A 123 29.64 8.83 -19.44
CA ASP A 123 28.49 8.07 -18.93
C ASP A 123 27.25 8.96 -19.04
N SER A 124 26.52 8.82 -20.14
CA SER A 124 25.20 9.42 -20.30
C SER A 124 24.21 8.61 -19.48
N SER A 125 24.27 8.78 -18.16
CA SER A 125 23.16 8.45 -17.27
C SER A 125 21.99 9.34 -17.68
N GLY A 126 21.16 8.80 -18.57
CA GLY A 126 19.92 9.45 -18.97
C GLY A 126 19.01 9.52 -17.76
N ASP A 127 18.99 10.68 -17.10
CA ASP A 127 17.93 11.08 -16.19
C ASP A 127 16.66 11.32 -17.02
N ASP A 128 16.10 10.23 -17.56
CA ASP A 128 14.73 10.16 -18.06
C ASP A 128 13.83 10.36 -16.85
N PHE A 129 13.57 11.63 -16.53
CA PHE A 129 12.51 12.03 -15.62
C PHE A 129 11.22 11.39 -16.13
N PHE A 130 10.74 10.35 -15.44
CA PHE A 130 9.52 9.62 -15.76
C PHE A 130 8.26 10.47 -15.49
N THR A 131 8.12 11.57 -16.25
CA THR A 131 6.93 12.42 -16.31
C THR A 131 5.85 11.72 -17.16
N ALA A 132 5.45 10.53 -16.72
CA ALA A 132 4.27 9.87 -17.24
C ALA A 132 3.05 10.75 -16.94
N SER A 133 2.43 11.31 -17.98
CA SER A 133 1.19 12.08 -17.85
C SER A 133 0.09 11.22 -17.21
N PRO A 134 -0.81 11.80 -16.40
CA PRO A 134 -1.93 11.08 -15.82
C PRO A 134 -2.77 10.36 -16.89
N CYS A 135 -2.79 9.03 -16.86
CA CYS A 135 -3.58 8.20 -17.77
C CYS A 135 -4.96 7.92 -17.16
N LEU A 136 -6.02 7.95 -17.97
CA LEU A 136 -7.37 7.60 -17.54
C LEU A 136 -7.49 6.08 -17.36
N VAL A 137 -7.99 5.65 -16.21
CA VAL A 137 -8.31 4.24 -15.96
C VAL A 137 -9.74 3.96 -16.37
N ASN A 138 -9.93 3.17 -17.42
CA ASN A 138 -11.26 2.73 -17.86
C ASN A 138 -11.73 1.52 -17.02
N LEU A 139 -12.87 1.68 -16.33
CA LEU A 139 -13.53 0.62 -15.55
C LEU A 139 -14.86 0.15 -16.15
N GLY A 140 -15.21 0.63 -17.35
CA GLY A 140 -16.49 0.39 -18.02
C GLY A 140 -17.46 1.58 -17.95
N VAL A 141 -18.42 1.62 -18.89
CA VAL A 141 -19.40 2.70 -18.99
C VAL A 141 -20.36 2.67 -17.80
N GLY A 142 -20.62 3.83 -17.20
CA GLY A 142 -21.54 3.98 -16.07
C GLY A 142 -20.95 3.70 -14.69
N VAL A 143 -19.71 3.20 -14.60
CA VAL A 143 -19.01 3.02 -13.31
C VAL A 143 -18.54 4.37 -12.78
N ARG A 144 -19.17 4.85 -11.69
CA ARG A 144 -18.75 6.09 -11.00
C ARG A 144 -17.92 5.74 -9.76
N ILE A 145 -16.63 6.02 -9.80
CA ILE A 145 -15.76 5.83 -8.64
C ILE A 145 -16.00 6.94 -7.60
N ILE A 146 -15.99 6.56 -6.32
CA ILE A 146 -16.08 7.46 -5.15
C ILE A 146 -14.78 7.52 -4.35
N THR A 147 -13.99 6.44 -4.33
CA THR A 147 -12.75 6.36 -3.53
C THR A 147 -11.70 5.52 -4.24
N VAL A 148 -10.43 5.87 -4.06
CA VAL A 148 -9.26 5.11 -4.52
C VAL A 148 -8.29 4.91 -3.36
N ALA A 149 -7.53 3.83 -3.37
CA ALA A 149 -6.45 3.57 -2.43
C ALA A 149 -5.22 3.01 -3.16
N ALA A 150 -4.05 3.60 -2.90
CA ALA A 150 -2.77 3.20 -3.51
C ALA A 150 -1.93 2.44 -2.47
N GLY A 151 -1.63 1.18 -2.77
CA GLY A 151 -0.71 0.34 -1.99
C GLY A 151 0.71 0.37 -2.53
N GLY A 152 1.60 -0.43 -1.95
CA GLY A 152 3.02 -0.43 -2.30
C GLY A 152 3.33 -0.77 -3.77
N ARG A 153 2.53 -1.64 -4.40
CA ARG A 153 2.60 -1.99 -5.84
C ARG A 153 1.23 -2.38 -6.43
N HIS A 154 0.13 -1.94 -5.82
CA HIS A 154 -1.24 -2.27 -6.22
C HIS A 154 -2.17 -1.10 -5.96
N THR A 155 -3.33 -1.10 -6.61
CA THR A 155 -4.38 -0.08 -6.42
C THR A 155 -5.72 -0.76 -6.18
N LEU A 156 -6.56 -0.13 -5.36
CA LEU A 156 -8.00 -0.40 -5.28
C LEU A 156 -8.82 0.83 -5.67
N ALA A 157 -9.99 0.61 -6.28
CA ALA A 157 -11.02 1.61 -6.53
C ALA A 157 -12.39 1.12 -6.07
N LEU A 158 -13.24 2.03 -5.58
CA LEU A 158 -14.57 1.78 -5.02
C LEU A 158 -15.63 2.62 -5.73
N SER A 159 -16.73 2.04 -6.19
CA SER A 159 -17.85 2.76 -6.82
C SER A 159 -18.92 3.25 -5.84
N ASP A 160 -19.78 4.14 -6.32
CA ASP A 160 -21.01 4.56 -5.63
C ASP A 160 -21.98 3.40 -5.34
N VAL A 161 -21.95 2.34 -6.15
CA VAL A 161 -22.67 1.07 -5.91
C VAL A 161 -21.88 0.06 -5.06
N GLY A 162 -20.73 0.45 -4.49
CA GLY A 162 -19.97 -0.35 -3.54
C GLY A 162 -19.29 -1.60 -4.11
N GLN A 163 -19.04 -1.64 -5.42
CA GLN A 163 -18.15 -2.62 -6.06
C GLN A 163 -16.69 -2.19 -5.86
N VAL A 164 -15.78 -3.17 -5.75
CA VAL A 164 -14.33 -2.92 -5.62
C VAL A 164 -13.61 -3.49 -6.84
N TRP A 165 -12.72 -2.70 -7.43
CA TRP A 165 -11.75 -3.15 -8.45
C TRP A 165 -10.34 -3.07 -7.88
N GLY A 166 -9.44 -3.93 -8.38
CA GLY A 166 -8.01 -3.84 -8.11
C GLY A 166 -7.14 -4.19 -9.30
N TRP A 167 -5.93 -3.66 -9.31
CA TRP A 167 -4.89 -3.92 -10.31
C TRP A 167 -3.49 -3.72 -9.74
N GLY A 168 -2.48 -4.16 -10.46
CA GLY A 168 -1.07 -4.14 -10.05
C GLY A 168 -0.52 -5.50 -9.64
N TYR A 169 0.47 -5.51 -8.74
CA TYR A 169 1.09 -6.72 -8.24
C TYR A 169 0.16 -7.45 -7.25
N GLY A 170 -0.17 -8.72 -7.55
CA GLY A 170 -1.03 -9.58 -6.72
C GLY A 170 -0.32 -10.83 -6.19
N GLY A 171 1.02 -10.83 -6.16
CA GLY A 171 1.84 -12.01 -5.85
C GLY A 171 1.69 -12.54 -4.42
N GLU A 172 1.31 -11.69 -3.46
CA GLU A 172 1.02 -12.07 -2.07
C GLU A 172 -0.50 -12.16 -1.81
N GLY A 173 -1.34 -12.06 -2.85
CA GLY A 173 -2.80 -12.06 -2.74
C GLY A 173 -3.45 -10.70 -2.42
N GLN A 174 -2.71 -9.58 -2.47
CA GLN A 174 -3.23 -8.24 -2.13
C GLN A 174 -4.36 -7.70 -3.03
N LEU A 175 -4.70 -8.44 -4.09
CA LEU A 175 -5.84 -8.20 -4.97
C LEU A 175 -7.07 -9.09 -4.65
N GLY A 176 -7.01 -9.96 -3.64
CA GLY A 176 -8.17 -10.70 -3.13
C GLY A 176 -8.77 -11.75 -4.08
N LEU A 177 -8.08 -12.09 -5.17
CA LEU A 177 -8.62 -12.93 -6.26
C LEU A 177 -8.67 -14.43 -5.93
N GLY A 178 -8.24 -14.84 -4.73
CA GLY A 178 -8.11 -16.25 -4.32
C GLY A 178 -6.87 -16.97 -4.85
N ILE A 179 -6.07 -16.30 -5.68
CA ILE A 179 -4.86 -16.82 -6.31
C ILE A 179 -3.73 -15.79 -6.26
N ARG A 180 -2.47 -16.25 -6.23
CA ARG A 180 -1.28 -15.39 -6.35
C ARG A 180 -1.04 -15.07 -7.83
N VAL A 181 -1.17 -13.81 -8.21
CA VAL A 181 -1.03 -13.36 -9.62
C VAL A 181 0.09 -12.33 -9.71
N LYS A 182 1.13 -12.59 -10.52
CA LYS A 182 2.33 -11.73 -10.59
C LYS A 182 1.98 -10.27 -10.90
N THR A 183 1.14 -10.03 -11.90
CA THR A 183 0.66 -8.68 -12.25
C THR A 183 -0.72 -8.78 -12.89
N VAL A 184 -1.61 -7.86 -12.54
CA VAL A 184 -2.95 -7.67 -13.12
C VAL A 184 -2.94 -6.28 -13.75
N ALA A 185 -2.84 -6.19 -15.09
CA ALA A 185 -2.53 -4.96 -15.80
C ALA A 185 -3.75 -4.06 -16.14
N THR A 186 -4.96 -4.48 -15.78
CA THR A 186 -6.23 -3.75 -15.97
C THR A 186 -7.12 -3.93 -14.73
N PRO A 187 -8.08 -3.03 -14.44
CA PRO A 187 -8.94 -3.15 -13.26
C PRO A 187 -9.80 -4.42 -13.27
N HIS A 188 -9.61 -5.30 -12.29
CA HIS A 188 -10.41 -6.52 -12.10
C HIS A 188 -11.32 -6.38 -10.87
N ILE A 189 -12.57 -6.82 -10.97
CA ILE A 189 -13.51 -6.81 -9.83
C ILE A 189 -13.04 -7.81 -8.75
N ILE A 190 -13.06 -7.37 -7.50
CA ILE A 190 -12.75 -8.19 -6.32
C ILE A 190 -14.06 -8.56 -5.64
N GLN A 191 -14.29 -9.87 -5.47
CA GLN A 191 -15.47 -10.37 -4.77
C GLN A 191 -15.29 -10.23 -3.24
N CYS A 192 -15.53 -9.02 -2.71
CA CYS A 192 -15.41 -8.73 -1.28
C CYS A 192 -16.56 -9.28 -0.42
N ILE A 193 -17.75 -9.47 -0.99
CA ILE A 193 -18.91 -10.03 -0.29
C ILE A 193 -19.45 -11.16 -1.16
N GLU A 194 -19.47 -12.38 -0.64
CA GLU A 194 -20.11 -13.51 -1.31
C GLU A 194 -21.62 -13.46 -1.05
N GLN A 195 -22.39 -13.06 -2.06
CA GLN A 195 -23.85 -13.12 -2.01
C GLN A 195 -24.28 -14.60 -2.03
N SER A 196 -25.12 -15.00 -1.06
CA SER A 196 -25.56 -16.39 -0.87
C SER A 196 -26.49 -16.86 -1.98
N ALA A 197 -25.90 -17.32 -3.08
CA ALA A 197 -26.61 -17.79 -4.27
C ALA A 197 -27.34 -19.12 -4.02
N SER A 198 -28.68 -19.05 -4.00
CA SER A 198 -29.64 -20.16 -3.86
C SER A 198 -29.67 -20.87 -2.50
N GLY A 199 -30.89 -21.13 -2.01
CA GLY A 199 -31.10 -21.70 -0.68
C GLY A 199 -31.07 -23.23 -0.63
N LYS A 200 -30.34 -23.78 0.34
CA LYS A 200 -30.62 -25.07 0.98
C LYS A 200 -30.37 -24.93 2.48
N GLU A 201 -31.42 -24.62 3.22
CA GLU A 201 -31.37 -24.56 4.69
C GLU A 201 -31.32 -25.98 5.28
N SER A 202 -30.11 -26.47 5.54
CA SER A 202 -29.94 -27.57 6.50
C SER A 202 -29.99 -26.99 7.90
N MET A 203 -31.06 -27.29 8.64
CA MET A 203 -31.23 -26.85 10.03
C MET A 203 -30.13 -27.42 10.94
N SER A 204 -29.26 -26.55 11.44
CA SER A 204 -28.49 -26.76 12.66
C SER A 204 -28.83 -25.68 13.66
N SER A 205 -29.41 -26.07 14.80
CA SER A 205 -29.90 -25.14 15.81
C SER A 205 -28.76 -24.65 16.72
N SER A 206 -28.19 -23.49 16.41
CA SER A 206 -27.42 -22.68 17.36
C SER A 206 -27.80 -21.21 17.21
N THR A 207 -27.70 -20.45 18.30
CA THR A 207 -28.07 -19.03 18.34
C THR A 207 -26.96 -18.17 17.72
N GLU A 208 -26.70 -18.34 16.43
CA GLU A 208 -25.75 -17.51 15.71
C GLU A 208 -26.27 -16.07 15.58
N VAL A 209 -25.63 -15.13 16.28
CA VAL A 209 -25.74 -13.70 15.96
C VAL A 209 -25.31 -13.53 14.51
N SER A 210 -26.27 -13.14 13.66
CA SER A 210 -26.19 -13.34 12.21
C SER A 210 -24.88 -12.81 11.59
N LYS A 211 -24.10 -13.71 10.96
CA LYS A 211 -22.82 -13.43 10.27
C LYS A 211 -23.00 -12.64 8.96
N VAL A 212 -23.92 -11.68 8.92
CA VAL A 212 -24.12 -10.78 7.78
C VAL A 212 -22.88 -9.92 7.63
N LEU A 213 -22.12 -10.18 6.56
CA LEU A 213 -20.97 -9.37 6.18
C LEU A 213 -21.39 -7.96 5.75
N GLY A 214 -22.56 -7.82 5.16
CA GLY A 214 -23.08 -6.59 4.59
C GLY A 214 -23.77 -6.84 3.24
N SER A 215 -24.20 -5.77 2.58
CA SER A 215 -24.69 -5.81 1.20
C SER A 215 -23.68 -5.26 0.18
N HIS A 216 -22.85 -4.29 0.59
CA HIS A 216 -21.88 -3.60 -0.28
C HIS A 216 -20.67 -3.07 0.51
N VAL A 217 -19.60 -2.71 -0.19
CA VAL A 217 -18.42 -2.06 0.41
C VAL A 217 -18.64 -0.55 0.50
N LYS A 218 -18.30 0.06 1.65
CA LYS A 218 -18.38 1.52 1.89
C LYS A 218 -17.01 2.20 2.04
N GLY A 219 -15.92 1.44 2.13
CA GLY A 219 -14.57 1.99 2.33
C GLY A 219 -13.47 0.99 1.99
N ILE A 220 -12.32 1.51 1.55
CA ILE A 220 -11.15 0.74 1.11
C ILE A 220 -9.85 1.36 1.66
N ALA A 221 -8.82 0.54 1.87
CA ALA A 221 -7.45 0.98 2.12
C ALA A 221 -6.45 -0.04 1.57
N CYS A 222 -5.23 0.44 1.27
CA CYS A 222 -4.13 -0.40 0.79
C CYS A 222 -2.88 -0.08 1.60
N GLY A 223 -2.17 -1.13 2.02
CA GLY A 223 -0.86 -1.02 2.66
C GLY A 223 0.27 -1.41 1.72
N GLY A 224 1.43 -1.75 2.30
CA GLY A 224 2.63 -2.11 1.54
C GLY A 224 2.45 -3.36 0.67
N ARG A 225 1.82 -4.39 1.21
CA ARG A 225 1.55 -5.67 0.53
C ARG A 225 0.20 -6.31 0.91
N HIS A 226 -0.71 -5.52 1.46
CA HIS A 226 -2.04 -5.96 1.89
C HIS A 226 -3.09 -4.89 1.61
N SER A 227 -4.34 -5.26 1.81
CA SER A 227 -5.55 -4.49 1.50
C SER A 227 -6.59 -4.69 2.60
N ALA A 228 -7.41 -3.68 2.82
CA ALA A 228 -8.53 -3.72 3.76
C ALA A 228 -9.77 -3.10 3.12
N VAL A 229 -10.94 -3.64 3.43
CA VAL A 229 -12.25 -3.11 3.00
C VAL A 229 -13.23 -3.12 4.16
N ILE A 230 -14.11 -2.12 4.19
CA ILE A 230 -15.17 -1.99 5.21
C ILE A 230 -16.53 -2.07 4.51
N THR A 231 -17.43 -2.91 5.00
CA THR A 231 -18.80 -3.03 4.48
C THR A 231 -19.76 -2.00 5.09
N ASP A 232 -20.94 -1.85 4.49
CA ASP A 232 -22.09 -1.10 5.04
C ASP A 232 -22.46 -1.50 6.48
N ALA A 233 -22.47 -2.81 6.76
CA ALA A 233 -22.63 -3.38 8.11
C ALA A 233 -21.46 -3.04 9.06
N GLY A 234 -20.38 -2.43 8.56
CA GLY A 234 -19.18 -2.07 9.32
C GLY A 234 -18.28 -3.26 9.65
N ARG A 235 -18.28 -4.31 8.81
CA ARG A 235 -17.35 -5.44 8.94
C ARG A 235 -16.04 -5.09 8.25
N LEU A 236 -14.92 -5.38 8.91
CA LEU A 236 -13.58 -5.26 8.34
C LEU A 236 -13.17 -6.58 7.71
N LEU A 237 -12.82 -6.54 6.42
CA LEU A 237 -12.21 -7.66 5.71
C LEU A 237 -10.81 -7.25 5.25
N THR A 238 -9.88 -8.20 5.27
CA THR A 238 -8.45 -7.98 4.98
C THR A 238 -7.92 -9.04 4.02
N PHE A 239 -6.98 -8.67 3.15
CA PHE A 239 -6.36 -9.59 2.19
C PHE A 239 -4.95 -9.18 1.78
N GLY A 240 -4.16 -10.15 1.31
CA GLY A 240 -2.76 -10.00 0.96
C GLY A 240 -1.79 -10.57 1.98
N TRP A 241 -0.58 -10.04 1.98
CA TRP A 241 0.55 -10.57 2.73
C TRP A 241 0.28 -10.58 4.24
N GLY A 242 0.59 -11.70 4.90
CA GLY A 242 0.24 -11.97 6.30
C GLY A 242 1.39 -11.94 7.30
N LEU A 243 2.66 -11.91 6.85
CA LEU A 243 3.82 -12.31 7.67
C LEU A 243 3.96 -11.64 9.06
N HIS A 244 3.52 -10.40 9.21
CA HIS A 244 3.58 -9.65 10.47
C HIS A 244 2.24 -9.62 11.24
N GLY A 245 1.24 -10.41 10.81
CA GLY A 245 -0.10 -10.40 11.38
C GLY A 245 -1.01 -9.28 10.86
N GLN A 246 -0.61 -8.52 9.83
CA GLN A 246 -1.31 -7.32 9.37
C GLN A 246 -2.69 -7.55 8.74
N CYS A 247 -3.09 -8.81 8.54
CA CYS A 247 -4.45 -9.22 8.20
C CYS A 247 -5.34 -9.50 9.43
N GLY A 248 -4.82 -9.50 10.65
CA GLY A 248 -5.63 -9.53 11.89
C GLY A 248 -6.35 -10.85 12.17
N GLN A 249 -5.94 -11.95 11.54
CA GLN A 249 -6.62 -13.26 11.59
C GLN A 249 -6.10 -14.20 12.70
N GLY A 250 -5.17 -13.73 13.55
CA GLY A 250 -4.54 -14.53 14.60
C GLY A 250 -3.30 -15.30 14.16
N SER A 251 -3.10 -15.49 12.86
CA SER A 251 -1.88 -16.09 12.27
C SER A 251 -1.10 -15.10 11.40
N THR A 252 0.01 -15.57 10.84
CA THR A 252 0.87 -14.85 9.90
C THR A 252 0.66 -15.28 8.43
N ASP A 253 -0.44 -15.97 8.13
CA ASP A 253 -0.73 -16.53 6.81
C ASP A 253 -1.30 -15.48 5.83
N ASP A 254 -0.81 -15.51 4.59
CA ASP A 254 -1.31 -14.68 3.49
C ASP A 254 -2.80 -14.97 3.19
N GLN A 255 -3.61 -13.91 3.19
CA GLN A 255 -5.05 -13.99 2.97
C GLN A 255 -5.37 -13.73 1.49
N LEU A 256 -5.47 -14.79 0.68
CA LEU A 256 -5.64 -14.66 -0.78
C LEU A 256 -7.02 -14.15 -1.24
N ARG A 257 -8.04 -14.20 -0.36
CA ARG A 257 -9.38 -13.63 -0.55
C ARG A 257 -9.65 -12.60 0.56
N PRO A 258 -10.61 -11.67 0.41
CA PRO A 258 -11.06 -10.80 1.49
C PRO A 258 -11.60 -11.61 2.68
N THR A 259 -10.78 -11.80 3.71
CA THR A 259 -11.12 -12.59 4.91
C THR A 259 -11.67 -11.66 5.99
N TYR A 260 -12.81 -12.02 6.58
CA TYR A 260 -13.44 -11.27 7.66
C TYR A 260 -12.64 -11.36 8.98
N VAL A 261 -12.28 -10.21 9.53
CA VAL A 261 -11.56 -10.07 10.82
C VAL A 261 -12.53 -10.38 11.97
N SER A 262 -12.74 -11.67 12.23
CA SER A 262 -13.80 -12.19 13.12
C SER A 262 -13.68 -11.77 14.59
N SER A 263 -12.47 -11.42 15.03
CA SER A 263 -12.15 -10.84 16.34
C SER A 263 -12.82 -9.48 16.58
N LEU A 264 -13.17 -8.73 15.53
CA LEU A 264 -13.93 -7.47 15.60
C LEU A 264 -15.44 -7.67 15.43
N SER A 265 -15.97 -8.88 15.68
CA SER A 265 -17.39 -9.20 15.43
C SER A 265 -18.41 -8.44 16.28
N GLY A 266 -18.02 -7.95 17.47
CA GLY A 266 -18.81 -6.99 18.25
C GLY A 266 -18.61 -5.52 17.85
N THR A 267 -17.60 -5.21 17.04
CA THR A 267 -17.14 -3.84 16.76
C THR A 267 -17.58 -3.39 15.36
N ARG A 268 -18.41 -2.34 15.28
CA ARG A 268 -18.79 -1.73 13.99
C ARG A 268 -17.68 -0.78 13.53
N VAL A 269 -16.98 -1.12 12.45
CA VAL A 269 -15.83 -0.35 11.92
C VAL A 269 -16.30 0.77 10.97
N GLU A 270 -15.67 1.94 11.09
CA GLU A 270 -15.95 3.13 10.28
C GLU A 270 -14.77 3.62 9.43
N ARG A 271 -13.54 3.54 9.93
CA ARG A 271 -12.33 3.92 9.16
C ARG A 271 -11.25 2.86 9.28
N VAL A 272 -10.40 2.75 8.26
CA VAL A 272 -9.20 1.92 8.27
C VAL A 272 -8.09 2.61 7.49
N ALA A 273 -6.87 2.50 7.99
CA ALA A 273 -5.64 2.83 7.28
C ALA A 273 -4.68 1.64 7.37
N ALA A 274 -3.81 1.51 6.37
CA ALA A 274 -2.87 0.40 6.26
C ALA A 274 -1.49 0.95 5.87
N GLY A 275 -0.47 0.65 6.68
CA GLY A 275 0.92 1.06 6.43
C GLY A 275 1.70 0.00 5.64
N LEU A 276 3.03 0.04 5.69
CA LEU A 276 3.85 -0.98 5.00
C LEU A 276 3.54 -2.41 5.49
N TRP A 277 3.41 -2.55 6.81
CA TRP A 277 3.32 -3.82 7.54
C TRP A 277 2.27 -3.83 8.66
N HIS A 278 1.42 -2.82 8.78
CA HIS A 278 0.45 -2.69 9.87
C HIS A 278 -0.90 -2.16 9.38
N THR A 279 -1.92 -2.30 10.20
CA THR A 279 -3.30 -1.86 9.96
C THR A 279 -3.83 -1.21 11.23
N ILE A 280 -4.51 -0.07 11.10
CA ILE A 280 -5.25 0.56 12.20
C ILE A 280 -6.65 0.88 11.72
N CYS A 281 -7.67 0.51 12.50
CA CYS A 281 -9.06 0.83 12.23
C CYS A 281 -9.73 1.57 13.40
N ILE A 282 -10.77 2.33 13.10
CA ILE A 282 -11.57 3.10 14.07
C ILE A 282 -13.02 2.58 14.05
N SER A 283 -13.60 2.34 15.22
CA SER A 283 -15.00 1.95 15.39
C SER A 283 -15.98 3.14 15.29
N ALA A 284 -17.27 2.85 15.18
CA ALA A 284 -18.34 3.85 15.27
C ALA A 284 -18.40 4.59 16.63
N GLU A 285 -17.68 4.10 17.65
CA GLU A 285 -17.55 4.72 18.98
C GLU A 285 -16.27 5.56 19.12
N GLY A 286 -15.45 5.64 18.06
CA GLY A 286 -14.15 6.30 18.09
C GLY A 286 -13.03 5.49 18.75
N HIS A 287 -13.26 4.22 19.11
CA HIS A 287 -12.22 3.31 19.60
C HIS A 287 -11.28 2.91 18.45
N ALA A 288 -9.96 3.05 18.66
CA ALA A 288 -8.94 2.67 17.68
C ALA A 288 -8.33 1.30 17.99
N TYR A 289 -8.19 0.45 16.97
CA TYR A 289 -7.60 -0.88 17.08
C TYR A 289 -6.45 -1.03 16.09
N ALA A 290 -5.31 -1.54 16.55
CA ALA A 290 -4.08 -1.67 15.78
C ALA A 290 -3.62 -3.14 15.71
N PHE A 291 -3.07 -3.55 14.57
CA PHE A 291 -2.52 -4.90 14.34
C PHE A 291 -1.49 -4.93 13.22
N GLY A 292 -0.67 -5.99 13.19
CA GLY A 292 0.44 -6.17 12.27
C GLY A 292 1.80 -5.92 12.91
N GLY A 293 2.78 -5.59 12.07
CA GLY A 293 4.16 -5.40 12.44
C GLY A 293 4.39 -4.13 13.25
N ASN A 294 5.21 -4.22 14.29
CA ASN A 294 5.35 -3.21 15.34
C ASN A 294 6.82 -2.90 15.73
N GLN A 295 7.78 -3.26 14.87
CA GLN A 295 9.23 -3.13 15.08
C GLN A 295 9.77 -1.75 15.50
N PHE A 296 8.98 -0.68 15.39
CA PHE A 296 9.30 0.69 15.79
C PHE A 296 8.15 1.32 16.60
N GLY A 297 7.33 0.48 17.23
CA GLY A 297 6.19 0.88 18.04
C GLY A 297 5.01 1.46 17.27
N GLN A 298 4.93 1.26 15.94
CA GLN A 298 3.89 1.86 15.08
C GLN A 298 2.44 1.43 15.37
N LEU A 299 2.21 0.38 16.17
CA LEU A 299 0.87 0.07 16.69
C LEU A 299 0.46 0.99 17.85
N GLY A 300 1.42 1.59 18.55
CA GLY A 300 1.19 2.54 19.65
C GLY A 300 0.94 1.88 21.02
N THR A 301 1.23 0.59 21.15
CA THR A 301 0.80 -0.30 22.24
C THR A 301 1.80 -0.40 23.40
N GLU A 302 2.66 0.62 23.57
CA GLU A 302 3.74 0.72 24.58
C GLU A 302 4.88 -0.31 24.47
N VAL A 303 4.71 -1.34 23.65
CA VAL A 303 5.68 -2.41 23.36
C VAL A 303 5.89 -2.55 21.86
N ASP A 304 7.09 -2.96 21.44
CA ASP A 304 7.49 -3.10 20.02
C ASP A 304 7.27 -4.54 19.49
N GLN A 305 6.16 -5.17 19.89
CA GLN A 305 5.80 -6.55 19.54
C GLN A 305 4.71 -6.58 18.45
N ASP A 306 4.93 -7.39 17.41
CA ASP A 306 3.95 -7.64 16.34
C ASP A 306 2.66 -8.30 16.89
N GLU A 307 1.49 -7.81 16.49
CA GLU A 307 0.17 -8.26 16.97
C GLU A 307 -0.66 -8.88 15.84
N SER A 308 -0.94 -10.19 15.89
CA SER A 308 -1.70 -10.90 14.84
C SER A 308 -3.22 -10.75 14.95
N LEU A 309 -3.72 -10.10 16.01
CA LEU A 309 -5.13 -9.75 16.22
C LEU A 309 -5.27 -8.25 16.47
N PRO A 310 -6.40 -7.62 16.07
CA PRO A 310 -6.72 -6.24 16.42
C PRO A 310 -6.72 -5.99 17.94
N LYS A 311 -5.73 -5.23 18.40
CA LYS A 311 -5.57 -4.83 19.81
C LYS A 311 -6.09 -3.41 20.01
N LEU A 312 -6.84 -3.18 21.08
CA LEU A 312 -7.35 -1.85 21.44
C LEU A 312 -6.18 -0.92 21.81
N LEU A 313 -6.20 0.31 21.30
CA LEU A 313 -5.14 1.29 21.53
C LEU A 313 -5.40 2.09 22.83
N GLU A 314 -5.14 1.45 23.97
CA GLU A 314 -5.42 1.99 25.32
C GLU A 314 -4.37 3.00 25.84
N ALA A 315 -3.67 3.69 24.94
CA ALA A 315 -2.60 4.62 25.29
C ALA A 315 -3.07 5.74 26.25
N PRO A 316 -2.36 6.03 27.36
CA PRO A 316 -2.79 7.02 28.34
C PRO A 316 -3.05 8.43 27.77
N SER A 317 -2.36 8.80 26.69
CA SER A 317 -2.52 10.05 25.94
C SER A 317 -3.83 10.15 25.14
N LEU A 318 -4.46 9.02 24.81
CA LEU A 318 -5.75 8.93 24.14
C LEU A 318 -6.92 8.64 25.09
N LYS A 319 -6.66 8.61 26.42
CA LYS A 319 -7.71 8.35 27.41
C LYS A 319 -8.83 9.40 27.31
N SER A 320 -10.07 8.92 27.20
CA SER A 320 -11.27 9.74 26.97
C SER A 320 -11.21 10.58 25.68
N LYS A 321 -10.58 10.05 24.62
CA LYS A 321 -10.58 10.64 23.26
C LYS A 321 -11.23 9.69 22.26
N HIS A 322 -12.08 10.26 21.40
CA HIS A 322 -12.67 9.56 20.27
C HIS A 322 -11.84 9.83 19.01
N ALA A 323 -11.31 8.77 18.40
CA ALA A 323 -10.57 8.86 17.14
C ALA A 323 -11.54 9.13 15.97
N LYS A 324 -11.13 9.94 15.01
CA LYS A 324 -11.96 10.36 13.86
C LYS A 324 -11.34 10.02 12.51
N ILE A 325 -10.04 10.26 12.38
CA ILE A 325 -9.24 9.94 11.19
C ILE A 325 -7.97 9.24 11.65
N VAL A 326 -7.56 8.21 10.91
CA VAL A 326 -6.25 7.56 11.07
C VAL A 326 -5.55 7.53 9.71
N SER A 327 -4.24 7.67 9.70
CA SER A 327 -3.39 7.55 8.52
C SER A 327 -2.10 6.82 8.87
N CYS A 328 -1.68 5.89 8.02
CA CYS A 328 -0.55 5.00 8.24
C CYS A 328 0.50 5.22 7.15
N GLY A 329 1.72 5.56 7.55
CA GLY A 329 2.87 5.66 6.64
C GLY A 329 3.58 4.32 6.50
N ALA A 330 4.88 4.34 6.15
CA ALA A 330 5.61 3.08 6.05
C ALA A 330 5.72 2.38 7.42
N ARG A 331 6.19 3.11 8.44
CA ARG A 331 6.41 2.59 9.80
C ARG A 331 6.01 3.60 10.88
N HIS A 332 5.07 4.47 10.57
CA HIS A 332 4.54 5.48 11.48
C HIS A 332 3.05 5.66 11.26
N SER A 333 2.39 6.21 12.27
CA SER A 333 0.94 6.29 12.40
C SER A 333 0.56 7.69 12.88
N ALA A 334 -0.54 8.23 12.36
CA ALA A 334 -1.11 9.49 12.80
C ALA A 334 -2.62 9.35 13.00
N LEU A 335 -3.14 10.01 14.04
CA LEU A 335 -4.54 9.96 14.46
C LEU A 335 -5.03 11.35 14.78
N LEU A 336 -6.16 11.73 14.20
CA LEU A 336 -6.88 12.97 14.51
C LEU A 336 -8.17 12.60 15.27
N THR A 337 -8.36 13.19 16.44
CA THR A 337 -9.53 13.02 17.30
C THR A 337 -10.69 13.94 16.91
N GLU A 338 -11.89 13.70 17.44
CA GLU A 338 -13.06 14.54 17.17
C GLU A 338 -12.95 15.99 17.69
N ASP A 339 -12.31 16.18 18.85
CA ASP A 339 -12.01 17.50 19.41
C ASP A 339 -10.89 18.24 18.66
N GLY A 340 -10.19 17.56 17.74
CA GLY A 340 -9.25 18.16 16.80
C GLY A 340 -7.79 18.07 17.22
N GLN A 341 -7.44 17.19 18.17
CA GLN A 341 -6.06 16.93 18.55
C GLN A 341 -5.41 15.94 17.58
N LEU A 342 -4.20 16.28 17.12
CA LEU A 342 -3.37 15.40 16.31
C LEU A 342 -2.40 14.62 17.21
N PHE A 343 -2.30 13.32 16.99
CA PHE A 343 -1.33 12.42 17.60
C PHE A 343 -0.53 11.70 16.52
N SER A 344 0.73 11.38 16.81
CA SER A 344 1.66 10.71 15.90
C SER A 344 2.59 9.78 16.67
N TRP A 345 2.89 8.60 16.11
CA TRP A 345 3.81 7.63 16.71
C TRP A 345 4.39 6.65 15.68
N GLY A 346 5.30 5.79 16.12
CA GLY A 346 6.11 4.88 15.33
C GLY A 346 7.51 5.44 15.05
N TRP A 347 8.08 5.01 13.93
CA TRP A 347 9.39 5.42 13.44
C TRP A 347 9.45 6.92 13.10
N ASN A 348 10.54 7.59 13.46
CA ASN A 348 10.72 9.04 13.36
C ASN A 348 12.11 9.49 12.85
N LYS A 349 12.94 8.60 12.28
CA LYS A 349 14.32 8.94 11.85
C LYS A 349 14.45 10.18 10.95
N TYR A 350 13.40 10.54 10.19
CA TYR A 350 13.37 11.71 9.31
C TYR A 350 12.47 12.85 9.84
N GLY A 351 12.05 12.81 11.10
CA GLY A 351 11.16 13.81 11.71
C GLY A 351 9.69 13.69 11.28
N GLN A 352 9.28 12.56 10.68
CA GLN A 352 7.93 12.38 10.13
C GLN A 352 6.78 12.43 11.15
N LEU A 353 7.08 12.33 12.45
CA LEU A 353 6.09 12.57 13.52
C LEU A 353 5.82 14.06 13.75
N GLY A 354 6.67 14.97 13.26
CA GLY A 354 6.49 16.42 13.42
C GLY A 354 6.75 16.94 14.85
N LEU A 355 7.41 16.15 15.70
CA LEU A 355 7.62 16.44 17.13
C LEU A 355 8.81 17.38 17.44
N GLY A 356 9.53 17.84 16.41
CA GLY A 356 10.75 18.64 16.56
C GLY A 356 12.02 17.82 16.85
N ASP A 357 11.91 16.49 16.91
CA ASP A 357 13.02 15.55 17.07
C ASP A 357 12.94 14.41 16.03
N SER A 358 13.97 13.55 16.03
CA SER A 358 14.03 12.32 15.23
C SER A 358 14.00 11.04 16.09
N VAL A 359 13.29 11.09 17.22
CA VAL A 359 13.19 9.99 18.20
C VAL A 359 11.91 9.19 17.96
N ASP A 360 12.06 7.88 17.73
CA ASP A 360 10.94 6.94 17.56
C ASP A 360 10.06 6.91 18.82
N ARG A 361 8.73 6.84 18.66
CA ARG A 361 7.78 6.85 19.79
C ARG A 361 6.87 5.64 19.69
N ASN A 362 6.89 4.74 20.67
CA ASN A 362 6.04 3.54 20.67
C ASN A 362 4.64 3.74 21.29
N THR A 363 4.27 4.99 21.56
CA THR A 363 2.95 5.41 22.04
C THR A 363 2.49 6.68 21.32
N PRO A 364 1.16 6.85 21.08
CA PRO A 364 0.57 8.06 20.51
C PRO A 364 1.02 9.33 21.24
N PHE A 365 1.85 10.15 20.61
CA PHE A 365 2.33 11.42 21.17
C PHE A 365 1.63 12.60 20.49
N GLN A 366 1.18 13.58 21.27
CA GLN A 366 0.43 14.72 20.73
C GLN A 366 1.34 15.68 19.93
N VAL A 367 0.89 16.07 18.75
CA VAL A 367 1.54 17.08 17.90
C VAL A 367 0.89 18.44 18.17
N SER A 368 1.68 19.41 18.65
CA SER A 368 1.19 20.75 19.00
C SER A 368 1.08 21.66 17.77
N ILE A 369 -0.15 21.93 17.31
CA ILE A 369 -0.44 22.77 16.15
C ILE A 369 -1.00 24.12 16.63
N ASN A 370 -0.12 25.10 16.83
CA ASN A 370 -0.49 26.40 17.40
C ASN A 370 -1.27 27.28 16.41
N GLY A 371 -2.48 27.70 16.78
CA GLY A 371 -3.28 28.68 16.03
C GLY A 371 -4.05 28.13 14.81
N TYR A 372 -4.07 26.81 14.60
CA TYR A 372 -4.88 26.16 13.57
C TYR A 372 -5.63 24.96 14.16
N ARG A 373 -6.82 24.68 13.64
CA ARG A 373 -7.60 23.46 13.91
C ARG A 373 -7.35 22.43 12.81
N PRO A 374 -6.73 21.28 13.11
CA PRO A 374 -6.62 20.15 12.20
C PRO A 374 -7.97 19.72 11.61
N LYS A 375 -7.96 19.34 10.33
CA LYS A 375 -9.12 18.82 9.59
C LYS A 375 -8.86 17.46 8.95
N ASN A 376 -7.66 17.21 8.43
CA ASN A 376 -7.29 15.93 7.83
C ASN A 376 -5.77 15.69 7.89
N VAL A 377 -5.33 14.43 7.97
CA VAL A 377 -3.90 14.06 8.08
C VAL A 377 -3.54 12.93 7.10
N ALA A 378 -2.45 13.12 6.36
CA ALA A 378 -1.93 12.16 5.39
C ALA A 378 -0.53 11.69 5.81
N CYS A 379 -0.32 10.37 5.88
CA CYS A 379 1.01 9.80 6.02
C CYS A 379 1.52 9.34 4.64
N GLY A 380 2.60 9.96 4.17
CA GLY A 380 3.42 9.39 3.10
C GLY A 380 4.32 8.28 3.63
N TRP A 381 5.26 7.78 2.82
CA TRP A 381 6.18 6.73 3.29
C TRP A 381 7.04 7.19 4.48
N TRP A 382 7.66 8.37 4.35
CA TRP A 382 8.58 8.95 5.35
C TRP A 382 8.28 10.43 5.64
N HIS A 383 7.03 10.85 5.48
CA HIS A 383 6.59 12.23 5.77
C HIS A 383 5.11 12.23 6.20
N THR A 384 4.66 13.34 6.78
CA THR A 384 3.26 13.55 7.18
C THR A 384 2.80 14.93 6.70
N LEU A 385 1.61 15.01 6.11
CA LEU A 385 0.96 16.26 5.70
C LEU A 385 -0.28 16.49 6.57
N LEU A 386 -0.53 17.75 6.92
CA LEU A 386 -1.67 18.16 7.74
C LEU A 386 -2.47 19.24 7.01
N LEU A 387 -3.76 18.98 6.77
CA LEU A 387 -4.71 20.02 6.42
C LEU A 387 -5.29 20.60 7.72
N ALA A 388 -5.10 21.90 7.93
CA ALA A 388 -5.61 22.62 9.08
C ALA A 388 -6.07 24.04 8.68
N GLU A 389 -7.09 24.55 9.37
CA GLU A 389 -7.66 25.88 9.16
C GLU A 389 -7.40 26.78 10.36
N ARG A 390 -7.29 28.10 10.17
CA ARG A 390 -7.35 29.01 11.33
C ARG A 390 -8.79 29.04 11.87
N PRO A 391 -8.99 29.12 13.19
CA PRO A 391 -10.23 29.66 13.74
C PRO A 391 -10.54 31.03 13.14
N LEU A 392 -11.84 31.34 12.99
CA LEU A 392 -12.34 32.67 12.64
C LEU A 392 -12.36 33.58 13.88
#